data_AF-A0A024U094-F1
#
_entry.id   AF-A0A024U094-F1
#
_cell.length_a   1.000
_cell.length_b   1.000
_cell.length_c   1.000
_cell.angle_alpha   90.00
_cell.angle_beta   90.00
_cell.angle_gamma   90.00
#
_symmetry.space_group_name_H-M   'P 1'
#
loop_
_entity.id
_entity.type
_entity.pdbx_description
1 polymer ?
#
loop_
_entity_poly.entity_id
_entity_poly.type
_entity_poly.pdbx_seq_one_letter_code
_entity_poly.pdbx_strand_id
1 'polypeptide(L)'
;MLAHRLVVGSRRYFASATASTHVHAPLSPEIQALLETFRSNPRDATTKLLQEPADSLPEPAALEHVVTQLFRGKHTKEALDILQMSLDRSVGVDFSIAIRKSGALDRQDSKAVLAWLHENVDKIDTNQHVSMIRVCLRLKHFSSAVHLFELIRHRSFNGRDLSKDVMHLLAAAEAIPNGRLRYDLQTKILRFHTHPNDISAIDLIVEMCQRQPDAASHCIQWAIGAIYWRSNDDWPIRVAQIESIFATALARGVVLVSPMRFSMIFAKCRDHDLDPERLVHVFLAMVGQNLVVANESSCMAAIHACQNFHNYALALTLFKYLKDQLHQPMTSRLYNTGLYSAAKSGNEATAANLAAEMLAANVKPDKRSLVVVQSLAASPTSMGLLTKCPQLVEFLAISNSSIRAESTASPRQHPPLRKQPSSSTTVKTDAAPQTTPPVPAEDSKSCTVM
;
A
#
# COMPACT_ATOMS: atom_id res chain seq x y z
N MET A 1 -22.66 -8.68 -25.21
CA MET A 1 -23.50 -8.14 -24.12
C MET A 1 -22.63 -7.89 -22.90
N LEU A 2 -22.84 -6.74 -22.26
CA LEU A 2 -22.29 -6.29 -20.97
C LEU A 2 -20.78 -6.01 -20.90
N ALA A 3 -20.39 -4.92 -21.56
CA ALA A 3 -19.32 -4.05 -21.13
C ALA A 3 -19.93 -2.74 -20.60
N HIS A 4 -19.83 -2.50 -19.30
CA HIS A 4 -19.77 -1.15 -18.73
C HIS A 4 -19.02 -1.21 -17.39
N ARG A 5 -17.71 -1.00 -17.47
CA ARG A 5 -16.82 -0.78 -16.33
C ARG A 5 -17.15 0.59 -15.73
N LEU A 6 -17.62 0.60 -14.49
CA LEU A 6 -17.69 1.78 -13.64
C LEU A 6 -16.26 2.23 -13.28
N VAL A 7 -15.78 3.23 -14.01
CA VAL A 7 -14.65 4.07 -13.62
C VAL A 7 -15.17 5.09 -12.61
N VAL A 8 -15.11 4.76 -11.31
CA VAL A 8 -15.17 5.73 -10.22
C VAL A 8 -14.23 5.26 -9.12
N GLY A 9 -12.93 5.40 -9.37
CA GLY A 9 -11.89 5.08 -8.40
C GLY A 9 -10.89 6.22 -8.35
N SER A 10 -11.07 7.10 -7.36
CA SER A 10 -10.06 8.01 -6.76
C SER A 10 -10.69 9.34 -6.36
N ARG A 11 -11.18 9.43 -5.12
CA ARG A 11 -11.30 10.64 -4.28
C ARG A 11 -12.17 10.28 -3.08
N ARG A 12 -11.53 10.07 -1.92
CA ARG A 12 -12.09 10.18 -0.56
C ARG A 12 -10.95 9.94 0.45
N TYR A 13 -9.94 10.81 0.39
CA TYR A 13 -8.97 10.96 1.48
C TYR A 13 -9.59 11.94 2.48
N PHE A 14 -9.95 11.46 3.68
CA PHE A 14 -10.41 12.22 4.86
C PHE A 14 -11.57 13.22 4.71
N ALA A 15 -12.17 13.36 3.54
CA ALA A 15 -13.35 14.17 3.28
C ALA A 15 -14.45 13.32 2.62
N SER A 16 -15.18 12.60 3.46
CA SER A 16 -16.57 12.25 3.21
C SER A 16 -17.26 12.27 4.56
N ALA A 17 -17.31 13.46 5.15
CA ALA A 17 -18.64 13.88 5.55
C ALA A 17 -19.43 13.89 4.24
N THR A 18 -20.32 12.92 4.05
CA THR A 18 -21.62 13.35 3.55
C THR A 18 -22.09 14.35 4.59
N ALA A 19 -21.71 15.62 4.40
CA ALA A 19 -22.62 16.68 4.69
C ALA A 19 -23.78 16.40 3.74
N SER A 20 -24.66 15.48 4.15
CA SER A 20 -26.04 15.70 3.76
C SER A 20 -26.31 17.07 4.37
N THR A 21 -26.61 18.00 3.48
CA THR A 21 -27.50 19.10 3.78
C THR A 21 -28.83 18.50 4.25
N HIS A 22 -28.84 17.80 5.38
CA HIS A 22 -30.01 17.77 6.22
C HIS A 22 -30.12 19.19 6.73
N VAL A 23 -30.94 19.97 6.03
CA VAL A 23 -31.83 20.91 6.68
C VAL A 23 -32.22 20.25 8.00
N HIS A 24 -31.75 20.79 9.13
CA HIS A 24 -32.05 20.25 10.44
C HIS A 24 -33.57 20.15 10.53
N ALA A 25 -34.10 18.92 10.37
CA ALA A 25 -35.49 18.68 10.70
C ALA A 25 -35.66 19.14 12.16
N PRO A 26 -36.64 20.00 12.46
CA PRO A 26 -36.87 20.42 13.82
C PRO A 26 -37.03 19.18 14.70
N LEU A 27 -36.31 19.13 15.82
CA LEU A 27 -36.43 18.06 16.80
C LEU A 27 -37.92 17.91 17.16
N SER A 28 -38.40 16.67 17.30
CA SER A 28 -39.79 16.44 17.68
C SER A 28 -40.10 17.18 18.99
N PRO A 29 -41.35 17.69 19.17
CA PRO A 29 -41.74 18.39 20.40
C PRO A 29 -41.48 17.58 21.66
N GLU A 30 -41.61 16.25 21.57
CA GLU A 30 -41.35 15.30 22.64
C GLU A 30 -39.87 15.27 23.05
N ILE A 31 -38.95 15.23 22.08
CA ILE A 31 -37.51 15.32 22.35
C ILE A 31 -37.17 16.68 22.97
N GLN A 32 -37.80 17.77 22.51
CA GLN A 32 -37.56 19.10 23.09
C GLN A 32 -38.02 19.18 24.55
N ALA A 33 -39.20 18.66 24.88
CA ALA A 33 -39.71 18.62 26.25
C ALA A 33 -38.82 17.78 27.18
N LEU A 34 -38.33 16.63 26.68
CA LEU A 34 -37.37 15.80 27.40
C LEU A 34 -36.06 16.56 27.65
N LEU A 35 -35.52 17.22 26.62
CA LEU A 35 -34.29 18.00 26.74
C LEU A 35 -34.42 19.17 27.71
N GLU A 36 -35.56 19.86 27.77
CA GLU A 36 -35.80 20.89 28.78
C GLU A 36 -35.80 20.33 30.21
N THR A 37 -36.43 19.17 30.41
CA THR A 37 -36.46 18.50 31.72
C THR A 37 -35.05 18.19 32.22
N PHE A 38 -34.20 17.63 31.35
CA PHE A 38 -32.78 17.38 31.65
C PHE A 38 -31.95 18.66 31.78
N ARG A 39 -32.36 19.77 31.16
CA ARG A 39 -31.67 21.06 31.31
C ARG A 39 -31.95 21.69 32.66
N SER A 40 -33.19 21.64 33.14
CA SER A 40 -33.60 22.27 34.39
C SER A 40 -33.11 21.51 35.62
N ASN A 41 -33.17 20.17 35.61
CA ASN A 41 -32.72 19.36 36.75
C ASN A 41 -32.11 18.01 36.29
N PRO A 42 -30.83 18.01 35.87
CA PRO A 42 -30.20 16.85 35.24
C PRO A 42 -30.09 15.64 36.17
N ARG A 43 -29.83 15.85 37.46
CA ARG A 43 -29.65 14.76 38.43
C ARG A 43 -30.94 14.02 38.72
N ASP A 44 -32.02 14.75 38.98
CA ASP A 44 -33.33 14.15 39.27
C ASP A 44 -33.94 13.53 38.01
N ALA A 45 -33.78 14.18 36.85
CA ALA A 45 -34.22 13.63 35.57
C ALA A 45 -33.50 12.31 35.23
N THR A 46 -32.19 12.25 35.46
CA THR A 46 -31.40 11.02 35.27
C THR A 46 -31.87 9.93 36.24
N THR A 47 -32.06 10.25 37.52
CA THR A 47 -32.50 9.28 38.53
C THR A 47 -33.87 8.69 38.18
N LYS A 48 -34.80 9.51 37.70
CA LYS A 48 -36.12 9.06 37.24
C LYS A 48 -36.01 8.14 36.02
N LEU A 49 -35.24 8.54 35.00
CA LEU A 49 -35.04 7.75 33.80
C LEU A 49 -34.43 6.37 34.10
N LEU A 50 -33.46 6.29 35.03
CA LEU A 50 -32.86 5.02 35.45
C LEU A 50 -33.85 4.08 36.14
N GLN A 51 -34.94 4.60 36.74
CA GLN A 51 -35.97 3.81 37.42
C GLN A 51 -37.09 3.33 36.48
N GLU A 52 -37.19 3.90 35.28
CA GLU A 52 -38.22 3.52 34.31
C GLU A 52 -37.99 2.10 33.77
N PRO A 53 -39.06 1.33 33.47
CA PRO A 53 -38.93 0.03 32.81
C PRO A 53 -38.42 0.17 31.38
N ALA A 54 -37.83 -0.89 30.83
CA ALA A 54 -37.22 -0.86 29.49
C ALA A 54 -38.22 -0.46 28.37
N ASP A 55 -39.49 -0.85 28.52
CA ASP A 55 -40.55 -0.59 27.54
C ASP A 55 -41.04 0.87 27.53
N SER A 56 -40.70 1.67 28.55
CA SER A 56 -41.08 3.09 28.62
C SER A 56 -39.91 4.03 28.33
N LEU A 57 -38.74 3.49 27.97
CA LEU A 57 -37.57 4.32 27.70
C LEU A 57 -37.77 5.17 26.43
N PRO A 58 -37.26 6.40 26.40
CA PRO A 58 -37.23 7.21 25.19
C PRO A 58 -36.52 6.50 24.05
N GLU A 59 -36.90 6.84 22.81
CA GLU A 59 -36.24 6.31 21.62
C GLU A 59 -34.71 6.54 21.66
N PRO A 60 -33.89 5.64 21.08
CA PRO A 60 -32.43 5.76 21.12
C PRO A 60 -31.91 7.12 20.65
N ALA A 61 -32.52 7.70 19.60
CA ALA A 61 -32.16 9.02 19.11
C ALA A 61 -32.41 10.14 20.13
N ALA A 62 -33.49 10.05 20.92
CA ALA A 62 -33.78 10.99 22.00
C ALA A 62 -32.72 10.88 23.11
N LEU A 63 -32.35 9.66 23.49
CA LEU A 63 -31.28 9.41 24.47
C LEU A 63 -29.93 9.95 24.00
N GLU A 64 -29.59 9.80 22.71
CA GLU A 64 -28.38 10.40 22.13
C GLU A 64 -28.34 11.92 22.31
N HIS A 65 -29.48 12.59 22.09
CA HIS A 65 -29.59 14.05 22.28
C HIS A 65 -29.46 14.44 23.75
N VAL A 66 -30.08 13.70 24.67
CA VAL A 66 -29.98 13.92 26.12
C VAL A 66 -28.54 13.77 26.60
N VAL A 67 -27.88 12.66 26.26
CA VAL A 67 -26.47 12.40 26.60
C VAL A 67 -25.57 13.49 26.03
N THR A 68 -25.81 13.88 24.77
CA THR A 68 -25.06 14.98 24.14
C THR A 68 -25.20 16.28 24.93
N GLN A 69 -26.41 16.61 25.38
CA GLN A 69 -26.68 17.81 26.17
C GLN A 69 -26.01 17.75 27.55
N LEU A 70 -26.09 16.61 28.24
CA LEU A 70 -25.49 16.43 29.56
C LEU A 70 -23.98 16.61 29.55
N PHE A 71 -23.28 16.00 28.59
CA PHE A 71 -21.84 16.23 28.40
C PHE A 71 -21.51 17.70 28.05
N ARG A 72 -22.38 18.39 27.29
CA ARG A 72 -22.21 19.84 27.03
C ARG A 72 -22.41 20.68 28.29
N GLY A 73 -23.31 20.26 29.18
CA GLY A 73 -23.59 20.88 30.47
C GLY A 73 -22.60 20.50 31.58
N LYS A 74 -21.55 19.70 31.30
CA LYS A 74 -20.61 19.16 32.30
C LYS A 74 -21.26 18.23 33.34
N HIS A 75 -22.37 17.60 32.99
CA HIS A 75 -23.04 16.56 33.77
C HIS A 75 -22.55 15.18 33.33
N THR A 76 -21.24 14.97 33.46
CA THR A 76 -20.53 13.80 32.93
C THR A 76 -20.97 12.52 33.62
N LYS A 77 -21.21 12.56 34.93
CA LYS A 77 -21.70 11.40 35.68
C LYS A 77 -23.06 10.96 35.16
N GLU A 78 -23.99 11.90 35.06
CA GLU A 78 -25.35 11.66 34.59
C GLU A 78 -25.36 11.13 33.15
N ALA A 79 -24.53 11.70 32.28
CA ALA A 79 -24.37 11.21 30.91
C ALA A 79 -23.87 9.76 30.87
N LEU A 80 -22.85 9.42 31.67
CA LEU A 80 -22.30 8.06 31.75
C LEU A 80 -23.29 7.07 32.36
N ASP A 81 -24.08 7.48 33.36
CA ASP A 81 -25.13 6.65 33.96
C ASP A 81 -26.20 6.26 32.90
N ILE A 82 -26.60 7.20 32.04
CA ILE A 82 -27.54 6.92 30.93
C ILE A 82 -26.92 6.01 29.87
N LEU A 83 -25.63 6.20 29.56
CA LEU A 83 -24.92 5.32 28.64
C LEU A 83 -24.80 3.89 29.20
N GLN A 84 -24.47 3.76 30.49
CA GLN A 84 -24.39 2.48 31.18
C GLN A 84 -25.74 1.77 31.20
N MET A 85 -26.82 2.48 31.52
CA MET A 85 -28.18 1.96 31.45
C MET A 85 -28.52 1.48 30.02
N SER A 86 -28.14 2.25 29.00
CA SER A 86 -28.38 1.87 27.61
C SER A 86 -27.64 0.58 27.24
N LEU A 87 -26.41 0.40 27.72
CA LEU A 87 -25.67 -0.86 27.55
C LEU A 87 -26.34 -2.03 28.29
N ASP A 88 -26.65 -1.86 29.58
CA ASP A 88 -27.16 -2.94 30.42
C ASP A 88 -28.56 -3.38 30.00
N ARG A 89 -29.35 -2.48 29.40
CA ARG A 89 -30.68 -2.75 28.86
C ARG A 89 -30.71 -2.97 27.35
N SER A 90 -29.55 -3.04 26.70
CA SER A 90 -29.42 -3.27 25.24
C SER A 90 -30.21 -2.27 24.38
N VAL A 91 -30.27 -1.01 24.80
CA VAL A 91 -30.86 0.08 24.01
C VAL A 91 -29.87 0.51 22.93
N GLY A 92 -30.33 0.54 21.67
CA GLY A 92 -29.49 0.77 20.48
C GLY A 92 -28.99 2.21 20.27
N VAL A 93 -28.41 2.82 21.31
CA VAL A 93 -27.80 4.16 21.26
C VAL A 93 -26.48 4.12 20.49
N ASP A 94 -26.25 5.04 19.55
CA ASP A 94 -24.93 5.22 18.94
C ASP A 94 -24.05 6.09 19.84
N PHE A 95 -23.26 5.44 20.70
CA PHE A 95 -22.33 6.08 21.62
C PHE A 95 -21.33 6.98 20.90
N SER A 96 -20.92 6.58 19.69
CA SER A 96 -19.98 7.34 18.88
C SER A 96 -20.56 8.65 18.37
N ILE A 97 -21.89 8.76 18.22
CA ILE A 97 -22.57 10.01 17.86
C ILE A 97 -22.70 10.89 19.10
N ALA A 98 -23.18 10.35 20.22
CA ALA A 98 -23.40 11.10 21.46
C ALA A 98 -22.10 11.72 22.02
N ILE A 99 -21.02 10.92 22.07
CA ILE A 99 -19.71 11.35 22.57
C ILE A 99 -19.05 12.34 21.59
N ARG A 100 -19.20 12.15 20.28
CA ARG A 100 -18.64 13.04 19.25
C ARG A 100 -19.34 14.39 19.21
N LYS A 101 -20.67 14.43 19.23
CA LYS A 101 -21.45 15.67 19.15
C LYS A 101 -21.32 16.53 20.41
N SER A 102 -20.95 15.93 21.54
CA SER A 102 -20.83 16.63 22.82
C SER A 102 -19.45 17.28 23.05
N GLY A 103 -18.41 16.80 22.37
CA GLY A 103 -17.03 17.18 22.65
C GLY A 103 -16.50 16.59 23.96
N ALA A 104 -17.09 15.49 24.45
CA ALA A 104 -16.72 14.91 25.75
C ALA A 104 -15.27 14.39 25.77
N LEU A 105 -14.74 13.99 24.61
CA LEU A 105 -13.34 13.58 24.44
C LEU A 105 -12.35 14.77 24.39
N ASP A 106 -12.84 16.01 24.44
CA ASP A 106 -12.03 17.23 24.31
C ASP A 106 -11.85 18.01 25.61
N ARG A 107 -12.55 17.59 26.68
CA ARG A 107 -12.66 18.33 27.94
C ARG A 107 -12.00 17.56 29.08
N GLN A 108 -12.06 18.16 30.28
CA GLN A 108 -11.69 17.51 31.55
C GLN A 108 -12.41 16.15 31.74
N ASP A 109 -13.57 15.99 31.11
CA ASP A 109 -14.40 14.77 31.13
C ASP A 109 -13.78 13.58 30.39
N SER A 110 -12.77 13.81 29.55
CA SER A 110 -12.12 12.76 28.74
C SER A 110 -11.64 11.58 29.59
N LYS A 111 -11.13 11.81 30.80
CA LYS A 111 -10.67 10.72 31.68
C LYS A 111 -11.81 9.79 32.11
N ALA A 112 -12.94 10.35 32.51
CA ALA A 112 -14.09 9.56 32.95
C ALA A 112 -14.72 8.80 31.78
N VAL A 113 -14.82 9.44 30.61
CA VAL A 113 -15.33 8.80 29.39
C VAL A 113 -14.40 7.67 28.94
N LEU A 114 -13.07 7.87 28.95
CA LEU A 114 -12.11 6.83 28.59
C LEU A 114 -12.13 5.66 29.57
N ALA A 115 -12.27 5.91 30.88
CA ALA A 115 -12.41 4.86 31.89
C ALA A 115 -13.68 4.03 31.65
N TRP A 116 -14.82 4.68 31.41
CA TRP A 116 -16.07 4.00 31.10
C TRP A 116 -15.98 3.16 29.82
N LEU A 117 -15.32 3.68 28.77
CA LEU A 117 -15.08 2.93 27.53
C LEU A 117 -14.19 1.71 27.75
N HIS A 118 -13.17 1.82 28.60
CA HIS A 118 -12.32 0.70 28.97
C HIS A 118 -13.11 -0.39 29.70
N GLU A 119 -13.96 -0.03 30.67
CA GLU A 119 -14.79 -0.96 31.43
C GLU A 119 -15.83 -1.68 30.56
N ASN A 120 -16.29 -1.04 29.49
CA ASN A 120 -17.36 -1.55 28.63
C ASN A 120 -16.87 -1.98 27.23
N VAL A 121 -15.58 -2.18 27.05
CA VAL A 121 -14.96 -2.45 25.74
C VAL A 121 -15.62 -3.61 25.00
N ASP A 122 -16.00 -4.69 25.69
CA ASP A 122 -16.61 -5.91 25.10
C ASP A 122 -18.08 -5.75 24.76
N LYS A 123 -18.77 -4.77 25.36
CA LYS A 123 -20.18 -4.48 25.08
C LYS A 123 -20.37 -3.50 23.92
N ILE A 124 -19.34 -2.73 23.57
CA ILE A 124 -19.41 -1.68 22.54
C ILE A 124 -18.87 -2.21 21.21
N ASP A 125 -19.65 -1.99 20.14
CA ASP A 125 -19.28 -2.41 18.78
C ASP A 125 -17.92 -1.83 18.32
N THR A 126 -17.21 -2.60 17.50
CA THR A 126 -15.89 -2.22 16.99
C THR A 126 -15.96 -0.97 16.11
N ASN A 127 -17.02 -0.80 15.30
CA ASN A 127 -17.14 0.38 14.44
C ASN A 127 -17.39 1.65 15.24
N GLN A 128 -18.09 1.55 16.37
CA GLN A 128 -18.27 2.69 17.28
C GLN A 128 -16.93 3.12 17.90
N HIS A 129 -16.09 2.17 18.34
CA HIS A 129 -14.72 2.47 18.79
C HIS A 129 -13.88 3.13 17.71
N VAL A 130 -13.85 2.55 16.49
CA VAL A 130 -13.15 3.11 15.34
C VAL A 130 -13.60 4.54 15.07
N SER A 131 -14.90 4.80 15.13
CA SER A 131 -15.48 6.13 14.95
C SER A 131 -15.01 7.13 16.02
N MET A 132 -14.96 6.73 17.30
CA MET A 132 -14.43 7.57 18.38
C MET A 132 -12.93 7.85 18.23
N ILE A 133 -12.12 6.85 17.87
CA ILE A 133 -10.69 7.02 17.58
C ILE A 133 -10.49 8.08 16.49
N ARG A 134 -11.28 8.00 15.40
CA ARG A 134 -11.20 8.97 14.30
C ARG A 134 -11.55 10.41 14.73
N VAL A 135 -12.45 10.57 15.69
CA VAL A 135 -12.76 11.87 16.28
C VAL A 135 -11.57 12.39 17.07
N CYS A 136 -10.97 11.58 17.94
CA CYS A 136 -9.74 11.95 18.65
C CYS A 136 -8.62 12.35 17.69
N LEU A 137 -8.40 11.59 16.61
CA LEU A 137 -7.38 11.92 15.60
C LEU A 137 -7.64 13.26 14.92
N ARG A 138 -8.91 13.56 14.56
CA ARG A 138 -9.28 14.84 13.94
C ARG A 138 -9.01 16.03 14.87
N LEU A 139 -9.25 15.83 16.15
CA LEU A 139 -9.07 16.84 17.20
C LEU A 139 -7.63 16.85 17.74
N LYS A 140 -6.75 15.99 17.19
CA LYS A 140 -5.35 15.83 17.59
C LYS A 140 -5.17 15.41 19.05
N HIS A 141 -6.15 14.73 19.61
CA HIS A 141 -6.09 14.10 20.93
C HIS A 141 -5.45 12.70 20.80
N PHE A 142 -4.16 12.70 20.46
CA PHE A 142 -3.44 11.49 20.08
C PHE A 142 -3.38 10.45 21.22
N SER A 143 -3.13 10.86 22.46
CA SER A 143 -3.07 9.94 23.60
C SER A 143 -4.40 9.22 23.83
N SER A 144 -5.53 9.92 23.73
CA SER A 144 -6.86 9.31 23.79
C SER A 144 -7.11 8.37 22.61
N ALA A 145 -6.69 8.75 21.40
CA ALA A 145 -6.82 7.91 20.20
C ALA A 145 -6.03 6.60 20.34
N VAL A 146 -4.78 6.69 20.84
CA VAL A 146 -3.91 5.54 21.09
C VAL A 146 -4.49 4.64 22.17
N HIS A 147 -4.96 5.21 23.30
CA HIS A 147 -5.58 4.44 24.37
C HIS A 147 -6.80 3.64 23.88
N LEU A 148 -7.70 4.30 23.14
CA LEU A 148 -8.86 3.62 22.54
C LEU A 148 -8.48 2.58 21.50
N PHE A 149 -7.39 2.78 20.75
CA PHE A 149 -6.90 1.79 19.80
C PHE A 149 -6.35 0.55 20.49
N GLU A 150 -5.60 0.69 21.60
CA GLU A 150 -5.07 -0.47 22.33
C GLU A 150 -6.19 -1.40 22.83
N LEU A 151 -7.35 -0.83 23.22
CA LEU A 151 -8.55 -1.59 23.61
C LEU A 151 -9.06 -2.51 22.50
N ILE A 152 -8.97 -2.10 21.24
CA ILE A 152 -9.53 -2.84 20.10
C ILE A 152 -8.49 -3.38 19.14
N ARG A 153 -7.19 -3.29 19.47
CA ARG A 153 -6.06 -3.60 18.57
C ARG A 153 -6.16 -5.00 17.96
N HIS A 154 -6.61 -5.95 18.77
CA HIS A 154 -6.78 -7.36 18.44
C HIS A 154 -8.03 -7.63 17.58
N ARG A 155 -8.98 -6.70 17.52
CA ARG A 155 -10.22 -6.84 16.74
C ARG A 155 -9.97 -6.61 15.25
N SER A 156 -10.82 -7.21 14.41
CA SER A 156 -10.81 -7.01 12.97
C SER A 156 -11.66 -5.81 12.59
N PHE A 157 -11.10 -4.88 11.82
CA PHE A 157 -11.83 -3.75 11.23
C PHE A 157 -11.18 -3.35 9.90
N ASN A 158 -11.95 -2.62 9.09
CA ASN A 158 -11.51 -2.20 7.77
C ASN A 158 -10.38 -1.17 7.86
N GLY A 159 -9.23 -1.49 7.27
CA GLY A 159 -8.06 -0.60 7.23
C GLY A 159 -8.30 0.72 6.50
N ARG A 160 -9.36 0.82 5.68
CA ARG A 160 -9.79 2.10 5.05
C ARG A 160 -10.42 3.06 6.06
N ASP A 161 -11.05 2.55 7.11
CA ASP A 161 -11.69 3.36 8.13
C ASP A 161 -10.68 3.82 9.18
N LEU A 162 -9.73 2.95 9.54
CA LEU A 162 -8.62 3.25 10.45
C LEU A 162 -7.38 2.42 10.07
N SER A 163 -6.26 3.09 9.79
CA SER A 163 -5.00 2.41 9.48
C SER A 163 -4.32 1.91 10.75
N LYS A 164 -4.15 0.58 10.87
CA LYS A 164 -3.41 -0.02 11.98
C LYS A 164 -1.95 0.44 12.01
N ASP A 165 -1.31 0.57 10.85
CA ASP A 165 0.08 1.04 10.75
C ASP A 165 0.24 2.45 11.35
N VAL A 166 -0.68 3.37 11.00
CA VAL A 166 -0.68 4.73 11.56
C VAL A 166 -0.86 4.68 13.07
N MET A 167 -1.79 3.87 13.57
CA MET A 167 -2.03 3.76 15.01
C MET A 167 -0.83 3.17 15.76
N HIS A 168 -0.15 2.18 15.21
CA HIS A 168 1.09 1.65 15.80
C HIS A 168 2.21 2.70 15.84
N LEU A 169 2.35 3.52 14.80
CA LEU A 169 3.32 4.62 14.80
C LEU A 169 2.95 5.73 15.80
N LEU A 170 1.67 6.07 15.93
CA LEU A 170 1.20 7.03 16.93
C LEU A 170 1.42 6.51 18.36
N ALA A 171 1.22 5.21 18.58
CA ALA A 171 1.48 4.56 19.87
C ALA A 171 2.98 4.56 20.20
N ALA A 172 3.85 4.26 19.22
CA ALA A 172 5.30 4.37 19.41
C ALA A 172 5.71 5.82 19.74
N ALA A 173 5.16 6.81 19.04
CA ALA A 173 5.43 8.22 19.33
C ALA A 173 4.92 8.64 20.72
N GLU A 174 3.88 7.99 21.26
CA GLU A 174 3.35 8.29 22.59
C GLU A 174 4.37 8.05 23.71
N ALA A 175 5.31 7.11 23.51
CA ALA A 175 6.39 6.78 24.45
C ALA A 175 7.46 7.88 24.57
N ILE A 176 7.43 8.92 23.73
CA ILE A 176 8.38 10.04 23.77
C ILE A 176 8.08 10.93 25.01
N PRO A 177 9.01 11.10 25.96
CA PRO A 177 8.74 11.85 27.20
C PRO A 177 8.47 13.35 26.98
N ASN A 178 9.12 13.94 25.97
CA ASN A 178 8.95 15.36 25.66
C ASN A 178 7.61 15.57 24.93
N GLY A 179 6.63 16.16 25.64
CA GLY A 179 5.28 16.36 25.12
C GLY A 179 5.19 17.16 23.82
N ARG A 180 6.07 18.16 23.62
CA ARG A 180 6.12 18.95 22.38
C ARG A 180 6.63 18.12 21.21
N LEU A 181 7.77 17.45 21.39
CA LEU A 181 8.36 16.60 20.33
C LEU A 181 7.47 15.43 19.95
N ARG A 182 6.77 14.85 20.95
CA ARG A 182 5.75 13.82 20.76
C ARG A 182 4.61 14.33 19.88
N TYR A 183 4.01 15.45 20.26
CA TYR A 183 2.88 16.03 19.54
C TYR A 183 3.25 16.45 18.10
N ASP A 184 4.44 17.01 17.92
CA ASP A 184 4.96 17.40 16.61
C ASP A 184 5.13 16.16 15.69
N LEU A 185 5.71 15.07 16.21
CA LEU A 185 5.87 13.83 15.46
C LEU A 185 4.52 13.17 15.14
N GLN A 186 3.61 13.08 16.10
CA GLN A 186 2.26 12.53 15.89
C GLN A 186 1.48 13.33 14.84
N THR A 187 1.60 14.66 14.86
CA THR A 187 1.01 15.52 13.85
C THR A 187 1.62 15.26 12.47
N LYS A 188 2.94 15.09 12.36
CA LYS A 188 3.60 14.75 11.09
C LYS A 188 3.17 13.38 10.57
N ILE A 189 3.07 12.36 11.41
CA ILE A 189 2.57 11.02 11.05
C ILE A 189 1.17 11.14 10.44
N LEU A 190 0.25 11.82 11.14
CA LEU A 190 -1.12 11.97 10.66
C LEU A 190 -1.18 12.81 9.37
N ARG A 191 -0.42 13.91 9.28
CA ARG A 191 -0.37 14.74 8.06
C ARG A 191 0.25 14.01 6.88
N PHE A 192 1.28 13.19 7.08
CA PHE A 192 1.84 12.37 6.01
C PHE A 192 0.85 11.31 5.56
N HIS A 193 0.07 10.72 6.48
CA HIS A 193 -0.99 9.78 6.11
C HIS A 193 -2.05 10.41 5.19
N THR A 194 -2.46 11.64 5.47
CA THR A 194 -3.50 12.33 4.69
C THR A 194 -2.93 13.01 3.43
N HIS A 195 -1.79 13.66 3.57
CA HIS A 195 -1.10 14.48 2.57
C HIS A 195 0.43 14.19 2.58
N PRO A 196 0.88 13.02 2.07
CA PRO A 196 2.28 12.62 2.00
C PRO A 196 3.12 13.46 1.03
N ASN A 197 2.51 14.30 0.20
CA ASN A 197 3.25 15.26 -0.64
C ASN A 197 3.66 16.52 0.14
N ASP A 198 2.94 16.83 1.23
CA ASP A 198 3.17 18.05 2.02
C ASP A 198 4.22 17.83 3.10
N ILE A 199 4.55 16.57 3.39
CA ILE A 199 5.44 16.16 4.47
C ILE A 199 6.56 15.31 3.85
N SER A 200 7.80 15.70 4.09
CA SER A 200 8.97 14.91 3.69
C SER A 200 8.95 13.56 4.42
N ALA A 201 8.86 12.46 3.66
CA ALA A 201 8.98 11.11 4.20
C ALA A 201 10.33 10.91 4.89
N ILE A 202 11.39 11.49 4.33
CA ILE A 202 12.76 11.37 4.85
C ILE A 202 12.87 12.04 6.21
N ASP A 203 12.35 13.26 6.37
CA ASP A 203 12.41 13.97 7.66
C ASP A 203 11.64 13.21 8.73
N LEU A 204 10.48 12.66 8.37
CA LEU A 204 9.67 11.84 9.26
C LEU A 204 10.42 10.57 9.71
N ILE A 205 11.09 9.89 8.78
CA ILE A 205 11.88 8.69 9.08
C ILE A 205 13.09 9.04 9.96
N VAL A 206 13.80 10.12 9.65
CA VAL A 206 14.95 10.58 10.44
C VAL A 206 14.53 10.89 11.88
N GLU A 207 13.41 11.61 12.04
CA GLU A 207 12.86 11.95 13.34
C GLU A 207 12.41 10.71 14.12
N MET A 208 11.80 9.73 13.44
CA MET A 208 11.45 8.44 14.04
C MET A 208 12.70 7.68 14.50
N CYS A 209 13.73 7.56 13.65
CA CYS A 209 14.98 6.88 14.00
C CYS A 209 15.66 7.50 15.23
N GLN A 210 15.60 8.82 15.36
CA GLN A 210 16.22 9.55 16.47
C GLN A 210 15.46 9.36 17.79
N ARG A 211 14.14 9.23 17.74
CA ARG A 211 13.29 9.30 18.96
C ARG A 211 12.72 7.96 19.39
N GLN A 212 12.47 7.07 18.44
CA GLN A 212 11.83 5.75 18.62
C GLN A 212 12.42 4.75 17.60
N PRO A 213 13.68 4.33 17.77
CA PRO A 213 14.39 3.48 16.80
C PRO A 213 13.69 2.14 16.54
N ASP A 214 13.05 1.56 17.54
CA ASP A 214 12.33 0.27 17.43
C ASP A 214 11.15 0.35 16.44
N ALA A 215 10.56 1.54 16.28
CA ALA A 215 9.46 1.78 15.34
C ALA A 215 9.93 2.23 13.94
N ALA A 216 11.23 2.50 13.75
CA ALA A 216 11.75 3.04 12.50
C ALA A 216 11.51 2.12 11.30
N SER A 217 11.71 0.80 11.49
CA SER A 217 11.45 -0.20 10.45
C SER A 217 10.00 -0.17 9.98
N HIS A 218 9.05 -0.12 10.94
CA HIS A 218 7.63 -0.03 10.64
C HIS A 218 7.27 1.29 9.94
N CYS A 219 7.86 2.40 10.37
CA CYS A 219 7.67 3.72 9.76
C CYS A 219 8.11 3.74 8.29
N ILE A 220 9.25 3.13 7.96
CA ILE A 220 9.76 3.02 6.59
C ILE A 220 8.80 2.18 5.73
N GLN A 221 8.40 1.01 6.23
CA GLN A 221 7.50 0.10 5.52
C GLN A 221 6.13 0.72 5.24
N TRP A 222 5.61 1.51 6.20
CA TRP A 222 4.39 2.27 6.05
C TRP A 222 4.53 3.43 5.07
N ALA A 223 5.61 4.23 5.17
CA ALA A 223 5.84 5.38 4.30
C ALA A 223 5.95 4.97 2.83
N ILE A 224 6.67 3.88 2.54
CA ILE A 224 6.75 3.30 1.20
C ILE A 224 5.35 2.87 0.73
N GLY A 225 4.55 2.23 1.59
CA GLY A 225 3.19 1.83 1.26
C GLY A 225 2.29 3.03 0.91
N ALA A 226 2.38 4.12 1.68
CA ALA A 226 1.60 5.33 1.45
C ALA A 226 1.93 6.00 0.10
N ILE A 227 3.21 5.99 -0.31
CA ILE A 227 3.65 6.50 -1.62
C ILE A 227 3.23 5.54 -2.75
N TYR A 228 3.35 4.23 -2.53
CA TYR A 228 3.08 3.20 -3.53
C TYR A 228 1.60 3.16 -3.96
N TRP A 229 0.65 3.20 -3.02
CA TRP A 229 -0.77 2.93 -3.31
C TRP A 229 -1.60 4.12 -3.83
N ARG A 230 -0.98 5.28 -4.13
CA ARG A 230 -1.70 6.45 -4.69
C ARG A 230 -1.99 6.31 -6.19
N SER A 231 -3.04 6.96 -6.70
CA SER A 231 -3.45 6.88 -8.14
C SER A 231 -2.36 7.36 -9.11
N ASN A 232 -2.43 6.90 -10.36
CA ASN A 232 -1.45 7.12 -11.45
C ASN A 232 -1.18 8.63 -11.67
N ASP A 233 0.02 9.12 -12.03
CA ASP A 233 0.76 8.80 -13.27
C ASP A 233 2.28 9.14 -13.24
N ASP A 234 2.95 9.29 -12.10
CA ASP A 234 4.42 9.58 -12.09
C ASP A 234 5.22 8.55 -11.28
N TRP A 235 5.44 7.38 -11.88
CA TRP A 235 6.29 6.35 -11.31
C TRP A 235 7.78 6.74 -11.22
N PRO A 236 8.39 7.46 -12.18
CA PRO A 236 9.75 7.98 -12.01
C PRO A 236 9.96 8.73 -10.69
N ILE A 237 9.09 9.71 -10.38
CA ILE A 237 9.20 10.49 -9.13
C ILE A 237 9.03 9.58 -7.90
N ARG A 238 8.08 8.65 -7.93
CA ARG A 238 7.82 7.77 -6.78
C ARG A 238 8.94 6.78 -6.53
N VAL A 239 9.50 6.20 -7.59
CA VAL A 239 10.67 5.32 -7.47
C VAL A 239 11.83 6.10 -6.86
N ALA A 240 12.10 7.33 -7.33
CA ALA A 240 13.14 8.17 -6.74
C ALA A 240 12.88 8.51 -5.24
N GLN A 241 11.64 8.80 -4.87
CA GLN A 241 11.26 9.02 -3.46
C GLN A 241 11.48 7.77 -2.60
N ILE A 242 11.07 6.60 -3.09
CA ILE A 242 11.19 5.34 -2.35
C ILE A 242 12.65 4.87 -2.30
N GLU A 243 13.42 5.06 -3.37
CA GLU A 243 14.87 4.88 -3.37
C GLU A 243 15.54 5.75 -2.30
N SER A 244 15.16 7.03 -2.20
CA SER A 244 15.67 7.94 -1.17
C SER A 244 15.32 7.47 0.25
N ILE A 245 14.14 6.86 0.44
CA ILE A 245 13.73 6.24 1.70
C ILE A 245 14.64 5.05 2.03
N PHE A 246 14.91 4.16 1.07
CA PHE A 246 15.82 3.04 1.29
C PHE A 246 17.26 3.48 1.53
N ALA A 247 17.75 4.50 0.81
CA ALA A 247 19.07 5.07 1.04
C ALA A 247 19.18 5.68 2.45
N THR A 248 18.11 6.29 2.94
CA THR A 248 18.05 6.78 4.33
C THR A 248 18.04 5.64 5.34
N ALA A 249 17.31 4.55 5.06
CA ALA A 249 17.32 3.35 5.89
C ALA A 249 18.73 2.76 6.01
N LEU A 250 19.44 2.64 4.88
CA LEU A 250 20.83 2.21 4.80
C LEU A 250 21.75 3.14 5.61
N ALA A 251 21.69 4.44 5.38
CA ALA A 251 22.53 5.42 6.07
C ALA A 251 22.32 5.46 7.59
N ARG A 252 21.14 5.06 8.06
CA ARG A 252 20.77 5.03 9.48
C ARG A 252 20.91 3.63 10.11
N GLY A 253 21.30 2.61 9.36
CA GLY A 253 21.43 1.25 9.86
C GLY A 253 20.11 0.61 10.29
N VAL A 254 19.00 0.97 9.64
CA VAL A 254 17.66 0.45 10.03
C VAL A 254 17.43 -0.92 9.41
N VAL A 255 17.23 -1.93 10.27
CA VAL A 255 16.88 -3.29 9.84
C VAL A 255 15.42 -3.32 9.35
N LEU A 256 15.21 -3.78 8.12
CA LEU A 256 13.90 -3.98 7.52
C LEU A 256 13.41 -5.40 7.75
N VAL A 257 12.24 -5.54 8.36
CA VAL A 257 11.62 -6.84 8.68
C VAL A 257 11.31 -7.68 7.43
N SER A 258 11.11 -7.04 6.27
CA SER A 258 10.77 -7.75 5.04
C SER A 258 11.36 -7.09 3.79
N PRO A 259 11.92 -7.87 2.84
CA PRO A 259 12.35 -7.40 1.53
C PRO A 259 11.17 -7.18 0.55
N MET A 260 9.93 -7.41 0.97
CA MET A 260 8.75 -7.33 0.10
C MET A 260 8.65 -5.96 -0.62
N ARG A 261 9.00 -4.87 0.07
CA ARG A 261 8.96 -3.52 -0.54
C ARG A 261 9.94 -3.39 -1.70
N PHE A 262 11.15 -3.93 -1.61
CA PHE A 262 12.08 -3.96 -2.75
C PHE A 262 11.46 -4.69 -3.95
N SER A 263 10.87 -5.86 -3.71
CA SER A 263 10.21 -6.67 -4.75
C SER A 263 9.10 -5.87 -5.47
N MET A 264 8.28 -5.15 -4.70
CA MET A 264 7.22 -4.29 -5.23
C MET A 264 7.77 -3.16 -6.10
N ILE A 265 8.87 -2.51 -5.70
CA ILE A 265 9.42 -1.39 -6.45
C ILE A 265 10.19 -1.85 -7.68
N PHE A 266 10.95 -2.94 -7.61
CA PHE A 266 11.58 -3.52 -8.81
C PHE A 266 10.55 -3.92 -9.86
N ALA A 267 9.40 -4.47 -9.44
CA ALA A 267 8.30 -4.74 -10.36
C ALA A 267 7.83 -3.45 -11.06
N LYS A 268 7.80 -2.31 -10.36
CA LYS A 268 7.45 -1.02 -10.94
C LYS A 268 8.52 -0.44 -11.85
N CYS A 269 9.80 -0.61 -11.53
CA CYS A 269 10.88 -0.28 -12.46
C CYS A 269 10.71 -1.04 -13.77
N ARG A 270 10.41 -2.35 -13.70
CA ARG A 270 10.16 -3.18 -14.88
C ARG A 270 8.91 -2.74 -15.66
N ASP A 271 7.78 -2.56 -14.96
CA ASP A 271 6.49 -2.27 -15.61
C ASP A 271 6.46 -0.88 -16.29
N HIS A 272 7.37 0.03 -15.89
CA HIS A 272 7.46 1.42 -16.38
C HIS A 272 8.79 1.74 -17.07
N ASP A 273 9.62 0.74 -17.36
CA ASP A 273 10.94 0.88 -17.99
C ASP A 273 11.86 1.92 -17.33
N LEU A 274 11.92 1.88 -16.00
CA LEU A 274 12.75 2.77 -15.18
C LEU A 274 14.06 2.08 -14.82
N ASP A 275 15.14 2.84 -14.83
CA ASP A 275 16.46 2.37 -14.42
C ASP A 275 16.46 1.88 -12.96
N PRO A 276 16.71 0.58 -12.71
CA PRO A 276 16.75 0.04 -11.35
C PRO A 276 18.13 0.13 -10.70
N GLU A 277 19.18 0.61 -11.39
CA GLU A 277 20.58 0.47 -10.98
C GLU A 277 20.84 0.98 -9.56
N ARG A 278 20.44 2.22 -9.27
CA ARG A 278 20.61 2.81 -7.93
C ARG A 278 19.88 2.03 -6.85
N LEU A 279 18.62 1.66 -7.09
CA LEU A 279 17.83 0.87 -6.16
C LEU A 279 18.45 -0.52 -5.90
N VAL A 280 19.03 -1.15 -6.93
CA VAL A 280 19.77 -2.41 -6.78
C VAL A 280 21.01 -2.24 -5.92
N HIS A 281 21.79 -1.17 -6.12
CA HIS A 281 22.96 -0.90 -5.29
C HIS A 281 22.59 -0.67 -3.82
N VAL A 282 21.51 0.08 -3.56
CA VAL A 282 20.97 0.25 -2.20
C VAL A 282 20.53 -1.10 -1.62
N PHE A 283 19.81 -1.92 -2.39
CA PHE A 283 19.39 -3.26 -1.97
C PHE A 283 20.59 -4.14 -1.59
N LEU A 284 21.59 -4.26 -2.46
CA LEU A 284 22.79 -5.07 -2.22
C LEU A 284 23.61 -4.55 -1.04
N ALA A 285 23.72 -3.22 -0.86
CA ALA A 285 24.39 -2.63 0.29
C ALA A 285 23.66 -2.94 1.61
N MET A 286 22.33 -2.83 1.63
CA MET A 286 21.53 -3.19 2.80
C MET A 286 21.65 -4.68 3.13
N VAL A 287 21.68 -5.54 2.12
CA VAL A 287 21.90 -6.98 2.27
C VAL A 287 23.29 -7.26 2.85
N GLY A 288 24.33 -6.65 2.30
CA GLY A 288 25.71 -6.82 2.78
C GLY A 288 25.94 -6.32 4.21
N GLN A 289 25.11 -5.38 4.68
CA GLN A 289 25.11 -4.90 6.07
C GLN A 289 24.12 -5.65 6.98
N ASN A 290 23.49 -6.73 6.52
CA ASN A 290 22.46 -7.48 7.24
C ASN A 290 21.25 -6.64 7.68
N LEU A 291 20.97 -5.53 6.98
CA LEU A 291 19.81 -4.68 7.22
C LEU A 291 18.55 -5.22 6.53
N VAL A 292 18.69 -6.11 5.55
CA VAL A 292 17.57 -6.81 4.94
C VAL A 292 17.98 -8.21 4.55
N VAL A 293 17.13 -9.20 4.82
CA VAL A 293 17.35 -10.58 4.38
C VAL A 293 16.83 -10.72 2.96
N ALA A 294 17.74 -10.85 1.99
CA ALA A 294 17.38 -11.14 0.61
C ALA A 294 16.65 -12.49 0.50
N ASN A 295 15.74 -12.59 -0.46
CA ASN A 295 15.07 -13.83 -0.81
C ASN A 295 14.91 -13.94 -2.33
N GLU A 296 14.53 -15.13 -2.83
CA GLU A 296 14.35 -15.37 -4.26
C GLU A 296 13.45 -14.33 -4.92
N SER A 297 12.32 -13.99 -4.28
CA SER A 297 11.36 -13.04 -4.85
C SER A 297 11.97 -11.66 -5.10
N SER A 298 12.68 -11.11 -4.10
CA SER A 298 13.35 -9.81 -4.21
C SER A 298 14.49 -9.81 -5.23
N CYS A 299 15.34 -10.84 -5.23
CA CYS A 299 16.43 -10.98 -6.19
C CYS A 299 15.90 -11.14 -7.62
N MET A 300 14.90 -12.00 -7.84
CA MET A 300 14.31 -12.21 -9.17
C MET A 300 13.60 -10.96 -9.69
N ALA A 301 12.91 -10.21 -8.83
CA ALA A 301 12.31 -8.93 -9.21
C ALA A 301 13.39 -7.94 -9.68
N ALA A 302 14.50 -7.82 -8.92
CA ALA A 302 15.64 -6.98 -9.27
C ALA A 302 16.28 -7.41 -10.60
N ILE A 303 16.55 -8.71 -10.77
CA ILE A 303 17.15 -9.27 -12.00
C ILE A 303 16.28 -8.93 -13.21
N HIS A 304 14.98 -9.15 -13.12
CA HIS A 304 14.07 -8.87 -14.23
C HIS A 304 13.94 -7.37 -14.54
N ALA A 305 13.99 -6.50 -13.52
CA ALA A 305 14.06 -5.06 -13.74
C ALA A 305 15.34 -4.68 -14.51
N CYS A 306 16.49 -5.19 -14.09
CA CYS A 306 17.77 -4.96 -14.79
C CYS A 306 17.75 -5.50 -16.22
N GLN A 307 17.20 -6.69 -16.44
CA GLN A 307 17.07 -7.27 -17.78
C GLN A 307 16.16 -6.45 -18.70
N ASN A 308 15.08 -5.87 -18.16
CA ASN A 308 14.18 -5.00 -18.91
C ASN A 308 14.88 -3.72 -19.36
N PHE A 309 15.66 -3.12 -18.45
CA PHE A 309 16.45 -1.92 -18.72
C PHE A 309 17.82 -2.21 -19.37
N HIS A 310 18.00 -3.41 -19.92
CA HIS A 310 19.22 -3.87 -20.60
C HIS A 310 20.53 -3.84 -19.77
N ASN A 311 20.47 -3.69 -18.45
CA ASN A 311 21.62 -3.81 -17.56
C ASN A 311 21.91 -5.28 -17.20
N TYR A 312 22.34 -6.05 -18.20
CA TYR A 312 22.56 -7.50 -18.06
C TYR A 312 23.74 -7.87 -17.15
N ALA A 313 24.74 -6.99 -17.04
CA ALA A 313 25.88 -7.20 -16.14
C ALA A 313 25.45 -7.15 -14.66
N LEU A 314 24.62 -6.16 -14.29
CA LEU A 314 24.06 -6.06 -12.96
C LEU A 314 23.07 -7.20 -12.67
N ALA A 315 22.24 -7.56 -13.66
CA ALA A 315 21.36 -8.73 -13.59
C ALA A 315 22.13 -10.02 -13.32
N LEU A 316 23.29 -10.21 -13.96
CA LEU A 316 24.16 -11.38 -13.73
C LEU A 316 24.76 -11.36 -12.32
N THR A 317 25.14 -10.19 -11.81
CA THR A 317 25.67 -10.03 -10.44
C THR A 317 24.64 -10.44 -9.40
N LEU A 318 23.39 -9.98 -9.56
CA LEU A 318 22.27 -10.38 -8.69
C LEU A 318 21.96 -11.87 -8.78
N PHE A 319 22.05 -12.47 -9.97
CA PHE A 319 21.85 -13.90 -10.15
C PHE A 319 22.92 -14.73 -9.41
N LYS A 320 24.19 -14.33 -9.51
CA LYS A 320 25.28 -14.98 -8.76
C LYS A 320 25.04 -14.90 -7.26
N TYR A 321 24.65 -13.72 -6.76
CA TYR A 321 24.26 -13.56 -5.36
C TYR A 321 23.13 -14.53 -4.97
N LEU A 322 22.04 -14.58 -5.76
CA LEU A 322 20.91 -15.47 -5.52
C LEU A 322 21.33 -16.95 -5.47
N LYS A 323 22.19 -17.38 -6.39
CA LYS A 323 22.64 -18.76 -6.46
C LYS A 323 23.61 -19.12 -5.33
N ASP A 324 24.62 -18.29 -5.10
CA ASP A 324 25.76 -18.62 -4.25
C ASP A 324 25.44 -18.38 -2.77
N GLN A 325 24.66 -17.35 -2.45
CA GLN A 325 24.40 -16.93 -1.06
C GLN A 325 23.07 -17.42 -0.50
N LEU A 326 22.05 -17.63 -1.35
CA LEU A 326 20.73 -18.09 -0.88
C LEU A 326 20.54 -19.61 -1.01
N HIS A 327 21.56 -20.33 -1.51
CA HIS A 327 21.59 -21.79 -1.69
C HIS A 327 20.29 -22.37 -2.27
N GLN A 328 19.66 -21.65 -3.19
CA GLN A 328 18.37 -22.03 -3.74
C GLN A 328 18.51 -23.24 -4.66
N PRO A 329 17.57 -24.21 -4.60
CA PRO A 329 17.56 -25.30 -5.55
C PRO A 329 17.37 -24.73 -6.96
N MET A 330 18.32 -25.02 -7.83
CA MET A 330 18.33 -24.49 -9.18
C MET A 330 17.21 -25.12 -10.02
N THR A 331 16.18 -24.34 -10.31
CA THR A 331 15.09 -24.74 -11.21
C THR A 331 15.40 -24.34 -12.65
N SER A 332 14.66 -24.91 -13.62
CA SER A 332 14.74 -24.49 -15.03
C SER A 332 14.57 -22.97 -15.15
N ARG A 333 13.62 -22.37 -14.43
CA ARG A 333 13.40 -20.91 -14.42
C ARG A 333 14.64 -20.13 -13.97
N LEU A 334 15.32 -20.58 -12.93
CA LEU A 334 16.53 -19.91 -12.41
C LEU A 334 17.69 -20.04 -13.39
N TYR A 335 17.91 -21.23 -13.96
CA TYR A 335 18.91 -21.42 -15.03
C TYR A 335 18.64 -20.52 -16.23
N ASN A 336 17.40 -20.44 -16.72
CA ASN A 336 17.05 -19.61 -17.86
C ASN A 336 17.33 -18.13 -17.59
N THR A 337 17.09 -17.69 -16.35
CA THR A 337 17.34 -16.31 -15.93
C THR A 337 18.84 -16.00 -15.92
N GLY A 338 19.66 -16.88 -15.33
CA GLY A 338 21.12 -16.73 -15.30
C GLY A 338 21.76 -16.82 -16.68
N LEU A 339 21.34 -17.80 -17.49
CA LEU A 339 21.80 -17.98 -18.87
C LEU A 339 21.50 -16.76 -19.74
N TYR A 340 20.28 -16.23 -19.64
CA TYR A 340 19.88 -15.05 -20.41
C TYR A 340 20.72 -13.82 -20.03
N SER A 341 20.90 -13.54 -18.73
CA SER A 341 21.76 -12.45 -18.26
C SER A 341 23.22 -12.64 -18.70
N ALA A 342 23.77 -13.86 -18.57
CA ALA A 342 25.15 -14.17 -18.94
C ALA A 342 25.37 -13.98 -20.45
N ALA A 343 24.51 -14.55 -21.29
CA ALA A 343 24.62 -14.43 -22.74
C ALA A 343 24.47 -12.98 -23.21
N LYS A 344 23.51 -12.23 -22.68
CA LYS A 344 23.27 -10.83 -23.08
C LYS A 344 24.31 -9.85 -22.55
N SER A 345 25.00 -10.18 -21.45
CA SER A 345 26.16 -9.42 -20.95
C SER A 345 27.47 -9.75 -21.68
N GLY A 346 27.47 -10.68 -22.64
CA GLY A 346 28.68 -11.15 -23.32
C GLY A 346 29.57 -12.06 -22.47
N ASN A 347 29.10 -12.52 -21.31
CA ASN A 347 29.86 -13.41 -20.44
C ASN A 347 29.67 -14.88 -20.86
N GLU A 348 30.26 -15.23 -22.01
CA GLU A 348 30.18 -16.57 -22.61
C GLU A 348 30.62 -17.68 -21.66
N ALA A 349 31.70 -17.48 -20.91
CA ALA A 349 32.22 -18.47 -19.96
C ALA A 349 31.19 -18.79 -18.86
N THR A 350 30.55 -17.76 -18.28
CA THR A 350 29.50 -17.98 -17.27
C THR A 350 28.28 -18.65 -17.89
N ALA A 351 27.89 -18.28 -19.10
CA ALA A 351 26.76 -18.90 -19.79
C ALA A 351 27.02 -20.38 -20.11
N ALA A 352 28.22 -20.73 -20.59
CA ALA A 352 28.62 -22.11 -20.86
C ALA A 352 28.63 -22.95 -19.57
N ASN A 353 29.18 -22.41 -18.47
CA ASN A 353 29.19 -23.11 -17.18
C ASN A 353 27.77 -23.36 -16.65
N LEU A 354 26.87 -22.38 -16.75
CA LEU A 354 25.47 -22.54 -16.33
C LEU A 354 24.72 -23.56 -17.19
N ALA A 355 25.01 -23.62 -18.49
CA ALA A 355 24.41 -24.61 -19.40
C ALA A 355 24.87 -26.04 -19.07
N ALA A 356 26.17 -26.21 -18.85
CA ALA A 356 26.76 -27.48 -18.43
C ALA A 356 26.16 -27.96 -17.10
N GLU A 357 26.05 -27.06 -16.12
CA GLU A 357 25.48 -27.37 -14.81
C GLU A 357 24.00 -27.75 -14.88
N MET A 358 23.19 -27.01 -15.66
CA MET A 358 21.77 -27.31 -15.86
C MET A 358 21.57 -28.73 -16.38
N LEU A 359 22.39 -29.16 -17.35
CA LEU A 359 22.31 -30.50 -17.91
C LEU A 359 22.83 -31.58 -16.96
N ALA A 360 23.95 -31.34 -16.29
CA ALA A 360 24.48 -32.26 -15.28
C ALA A 360 23.49 -32.48 -14.12
N ALA A 361 22.69 -31.46 -13.79
CA ALA A 361 21.59 -31.54 -12.83
C ALA A 361 20.32 -32.20 -13.39
N ASN A 362 20.33 -32.71 -14.63
CA ASN A 362 19.18 -33.26 -15.36
C ASN A 362 17.98 -32.30 -15.45
N VAL A 363 18.23 -30.98 -15.43
CA VAL A 363 17.18 -29.98 -15.59
C VAL A 363 16.92 -29.76 -17.08
N LYS A 364 15.68 -30.04 -17.52
CA LYS A 364 15.31 -29.87 -18.93
C LYS A 364 15.37 -28.39 -19.34
N PRO A 365 16.14 -28.03 -20.38
CA PRO A 365 16.13 -26.67 -20.92
C PRO A 365 14.76 -26.34 -21.51
N ASP A 366 14.27 -25.12 -21.26
CA ASP A 366 13.12 -24.59 -22.00
C ASP A 366 13.55 -24.03 -23.36
N LYS A 367 12.57 -23.65 -24.19
CA LYS A 367 12.83 -23.11 -25.54
C LYS A 367 13.79 -21.90 -25.53
N ARG A 368 13.77 -21.06 -24.49
CA ARG A 368 14.62 -19.85 -24.41
C ARG A 368 16.06 -20.23 -24.08
N SER A 369 16.25 -21.15 -23.15
CA SER A 369 17.58 -21.68 -22.83
C SER A 369 18.19 -22.46 -23.97
N LEU A 370 17.38 -23.19 -24.76
CA LEU A 370 17.88 -23.88 -25.96
C LEU A 370 18.50 -22.92 -26.96
N VAL A 371 17.87 -21.77 -27.21
CA VAL A 371 18.41 -20.76 -28.12
C VAL A 371 19.77 -20.26 -27.62
N VAL A 372 19.91 -20.02 -26.31
CA VAL A 372 21.19 -19.60 -25.72
C VAL A 372 22.25 -20.70 -25.86
N VAL A 373 21.92 -21.94 -25.49
CA VAL A 373 22.85 -23.08 -25.59
C VAL A 373 23.29 -23.34 -27.02
N GLN A 374 22.38 -23.26 -27.99
CA GLN A 374 22.71 -23.38 -29.42
C GLN A 374 23.64 -22.27 -29.90
N SER A 375 23.41 -21.03 -29.45
CA SER A 375 24.29 -19.91 -29.81
C SER A 375 25.70 -20.06 -29.23
N LEU A 376 25.83 -20.59 -28.01
CA LEU A 376 27.13 -20.89 -27.40
C LEU A 376 27.84 -22.05 -28.12
N ALA A 377 27.10 -23.04 -28.60
CA ALA A 377 27.66 -24.14 -29.38
C ALA A 377 28.13 -23.70 -30.79
N ALA A 378 27.68 -22.55 -31.29
CA ALA A 378 28.21 -21.96 -32.52
C ALA A 378 29.50 -21.15 -32.28
N SER A 379 29.83 -20.81 -31.03
CA SER A 379 31.06 -20.08 -30.66
C SER A 379 32.23 -21.06 -30.45
N PRO A 380 33.37 -20.91 -31.18
CA PRO A 380 34.54 -21.78 -31.01
C PRO A 380 35.10 -21.78 -29.59
N THR A 381 35.07 -20.62 -28.93
CA THR A 381 35.57 -20.41 -27.56
C THR A 381 34.70 -21.14 -26.54
N SER A 382 33.37 -21.08 -26.73
CA SER A 382 32.40 -21.73 -25.84
C SER A 382 32.27 -23.23 -26.10
N MET A 383 32.50 -23.69 -27.33
CA MET A 383 32.48 -25.11 -27.69
C MET A 383 33.52 -25.94 -26.94
N GLY A 384 34.71 -25.39 -26.68
CA GLY A 384 35.73 -26.09 -25.87
C GLY A 384 35.31 -26.33 -24.41
N LEU A 385 34.39 -25.52 -23.87
CA LEU A 385 33.82 -25.70 -22.53
C LEU A 385 32.62 -26.66 -22.55
N LEU A 386 31.79 -26.57 -23.59
CA LEU A 386 30.57 -27.35 -23.76
C LEU A 386 30.81 -28.81 -24.19
N THR A 387 31.84 -29.07 -25.00
CA THR A 387 32.22 -30.43 -25.46
C THR A 387 32.70 -31.36 -24.35
N LYS A 388 33.00 -30.81 -23.16
CA LYS A 388 33.32 -31.59 -21.96
C LYS A 388 32.07 -32.18 -21.28
N CYS A 389 30.86 -31.87 -21.77
CA CYS A 389 29.60 -32.43 -21.29
C CYS A 389 28.98 -33.39 -22.34
N PRO A 390 29.11 -34.72 -22.16
CA PRO A 390 28.59 -35.72 -23.10
C PRO A 390 27.08 -35.58 -23.35
N GLN A 391 26.32 -35.27 -22.29
CA GLN A 391 24.87 -35.07 -22.33
C GLN A 391 24.45 -33.89 -23.22
N LEU A 392 25.28 -32.85 -23.35
CA LEU A 392 24.99 -31.69 -24.20
C LEU A 392 25.21 -32.02 -25.68
N VAL A 393 26.20 -32.84 -25.99
CA VAL A 393 26.46 -33.33 -27.36
C VAL A 393 25.32 -34.23 -27.83
N GLU A 394 24.87 -35.17 -26.99
CA GLU A 394 23.70 -36.00 -27.29
C GLU A 394 22.42 -35.16 -27.42
N PHE A 395 22.18 -34.23 -26.50
CA PHE A 395 20.98 -33.39 -26.52
C PHE A 395 20.95 -32.41 -27.71
N LEU A 396 22.09 -31.81 -28.09
CA LEU A 396 22.20 -30.96 -29.29
C LEU A 396 22.11 -31.78 -30.58
N ALA A 397 22.65 -33.00 -30.61
CA ALA A 397 22.48 -33.92 -31.75
C ALA A 397 21.01 -34.30 -31.96
N ILE A 398 20.28 -34.60 -30.88
CA ILE A 398 18.84 -34.87 -30.90
C ILE A 398 18.06 -33.60 -31.31
N SER A 399 18.37 -32.44 -30.76
CA SER A 399 17.67 -31.18 -31.06
C SER A 399 17.89 -30.72 -32.50
N ASN A 400 19.11 -30.86 -33.04
CA ASN A 400 19.40 -30.57 -34.45
C ASN A 400 18.70 -31.57 -35.38
N SER A 401 18.53 -32.83 -34.98
CA SER A 401 17.76 -33.81 -35.75
C SER A 401 16.25 -33.55 -35.74
N SER A 402 15.70 -33.06 -34.61
CA SER A 402 14.27 -32.76 -34.46
C SER A 402 13.84 -31.48 -35.18
N ILE A 403 14.69 -30.44 -35.20
CA ILE A 403 14.41 -29.19 -35.95
C ILE A 403 14.58 -29.42 -37.46
N ARG A 404 15.55 -30.25 -37.88
CA ARG A 404 15.73 -30.62 -39.29
C ARG A 404 14.56 -31.46 -39.80
N ALA A 405 13.97 -32.32 -38.94
CA ALA A 405 12.74 -33.05 -39.27
C ALA A 405 11.52 -32.13 -39.45
N GLU A 406 11.41 -31.04 -38.68
CA GLU A 406 10.35 -30.03 -38.88
C GLU A 406 10.60 -29.12 -40.09
N SER A 407 11.86 -28.83 -40.45
CA SER A 407 12.18 -28.00 -41.63
C SER A 407 12.14 -28.76 -42.95
N THR A 408 12.15 -30.10 -42.93
CA THR A 408 11.96 -30.96 -44.13
C THR A 408 10.51 -31.39 -44.35
N ALA A 409 9.57 -30.96 -43.50
CA ALA A 409 8.16 -31.09 -43.79
C ALA A 409 7.78 -30.04 -44.85
N SER A 410 7.51 -30.51 -46.08
CA SER A 410 6.97 -29.71 -47.19
C SER A 410 5.84 -28.75 -46.75
N PRO A 411 5.71 -27.58 -47.39
CA PRO A 411 4.77 -26.55 -46.97
C PRO A 411 3.34 -27.10 -47.01
N ARG A 412 2.68 -27.11 -45.85
CA ARG A 412 1.23 -27.32 -45.79
C ARG A 412 0.58 -26.21 -46.60
N GLN A 413 0.00 -26.59 -47.73
CA GLN A 413 -0.89 -25.76 -48.53
C GLN A 413 -1.94 -25.13 -47.62
N HIS A 414 -2.03 -23.81 -47.65
CA HIS A 414 -3.17 -23.08 -47.10
C HIS A 414 -4.45 -23.59 -47.79
N PRO A 415 -5.50 -23.97 -47.05
CA PRO A 415 -6.81 -24.17 -47.65
C PRO A 415 -7.36 -22.81 -48.12
N PRO A 416 -8.08 -22.75 -49.26
CA PRO A 416 -8.49 -21.50 -49.87
C PRO A 416 -9.54 -20.78 -49.01
N LEU A 417 -9.44 -19.46 -48.99
CA LEU A 417 -10.42 -18.53 -48.44
C LEU A 417 -11.82 -18.81 -49.00
N ARG A 418 -12.74 -19.19 -48.10
CA ARG A 418 -14.16 -19.38 -48.38
C ARG A 418 -14.78 -18.02 -48.69
N LYS A 419 -15.14 -17.79 -49.96
CA LYS A 419 -16.01 -16.70 -50.41
C LYS A 419 -17.45 -16.92 -49.92
N GLN A 420 -18.09 -15.88 -49.40
CA GLN A 420 -19.52 -15.60 -49.54
C GLN A 420 -19.84 -14.15 -49.08
N PRO A 421 -20.97 -13.54 -49.48
CA PRO A 421 -21.04 -12.68 -50.67
C PRO A 421 -21.38 -11.21 -50.36
N SER A 422 -21.20 -10.39 -51.39
CA SER A 422 -21.54 -8.97 -51.49
C SER A 422 -23.03 -8.68 -51.73
N SER A 423 -23.57 -7.67 -51.05
CA SER A 423 -24.68 -6.78 -51.48
C SER A 423 -24.54 -5.48 -50.66
N SER A 424 -24.16 -4.31 -51.19
CA SER A 424 -24.74 -3.41 -52.21
C SER A 424 -25.29 -2.11 -51.57
N THR A 425 -24.73 -0.98 -52.04
CA THR A 425 -25.32 0.40 -52.13
C THR A 425 -25.57 1.16 -50.81
N THR A 426 -25.21 2.44 -50.62
CA THR A 426 -25.28 3.58 -51.55
C THR A 426 -24.41 4.78 -51.10
N VAL A 427 -24.04 5.57 -52.11
CA VAL A 427 -23.24 6.81 -52.26
C VAL A 427 -23.67 8.02 -51.40
N LYS A 428 -22.71 8.86 -50.96
CA LYS A 428 -22.53 10.28 -51.38
C LYS A 428 -21.36 11.02 -50.71
N THR A 429 -20.55 11.62 -51.57
CA THR A 429 -19.55 12.69 -51.38
C THR A 429 -20.16 13.96 -50.79
N ASP A 430 -19.40 14.70 -49.96
CA ASP A 430 -18.94 16.06 -50.31
C ASP A 430 -17.94 16.66 -49.29
N ALA A 431 -16.90 17.24 -49.87
CA ALA A 431 -16.08 18.42 -49.52
C ALA A 431 -15.44 18.63 -48.11
N ALA A 432 -14.14 18.99 -48.18
CA ALA A 432 -13.22 19.49 -47.13
C ALA A 432 -13.51 20.97 -46.76
N PRO A 433 -12.74 21.73 -45.90
CA PRO A 433 -11.27 21.73 -45.79
C PRO A 433 -10.62 21.95 -44.40
N GLN A 434 -9.29 21.86 -44.44
CA GLN A 434 -8.25 21.99 -43.42
C GLN A 434 -8.22 23.34 -42.67
N THR A 435 -7.59 23.36 -41.49
CA THR A 435 -6.68 24.45 -41.06
C THR A 435 -5.83 24.01 -39.84
N THR A 436 -4.52 24.19 -39.97
CA THR A 436 -3.46 24.13 -38.94
C THR A 436 -3.54 25.31 -37.96
N PRO A 437 -2.91 25.22 -36.77
CA PRO A 437 -2.39 26.41 -36.08
C PRO A 437 -0.85 26.40 -35.87
N PRO A 438 -0.21 27.59 -35.84
CA PRO A 438 1.24 27.77 -35.75
C PRO A 438 1.74 28.09 -34.33
N VAL A 439 3.08 28.06 -34.18
CA VAL A 439 3.89 28.59 -33.06
C VAL A 439 4.01 30.13 -33.19
N PRO A 440 4.18 30.89 -32.09
CA PRO A 440 5.37 31.74 -31.98
C PRO A 440 5.95 31.94 -30.56
N ALA A 441 7.11 32.61 -30.55
CA ALA A 441 8.12 32.79 -29.51
C ALA A 441 7.92 34.00 -28.56
N GLU A 442 8.89 34.12 -27.66
CA GLU A 442 9.22 35.10 -26.61
C GLU A 442 8.94 36.60 -26.91
N ASP A 443 8.55 37.39 -25.89
CA ASP A 443 9.42 38.44 -25.31
C ASP A 443 8.83 39.16 -24.07
N SER A 444 9.65 39.22 -23.01
CA SER A 444 9.97 40.35 -22.10
C SER A 444 8.93 41.33 -21.49
N LYS A 445 8.97 41.38 -20.14
CA LYS A 445 9.06 42.55 -19.20
C LYS A 445 7.94 42.77 -18.14
N SER A 446 8.44 42.87 -16.90
CA SER A 446 8.09 43.82 -15.81
C SER A 446 7.35 43.30 -14.56
N CYS A 447 8.12 43.16 -13.46
CA CYS A 447 7.94 43.75 -12.10
C CYS A 447 6.50 44.22 -11.73
N THR A 448 5.89 43.97 -10.54
CA THR A 448 6.31 44.33 -9.15
C THR A 448 5.19 43.94 -8.12
N VAL A 449 5.55 43.75 -6.83
CA VAL A 449 4.78 43.79 -5.53
C VAL A 449 3.63 42.75 -5.32
N MET A 450 3.41 42.06 -4.18
CA MET A 450 3.85 42.06 -2.77
C MET A 450 4.22 40.65 -2.29
#